data_AF-A0A2E2S0A8-F1
#
_entry.id   AF-A0A2E2S0A8-F1
#
_cell.length_a   1.000
_cell.length_b   1.000
_cell.length_c   1.000
_cell.angle_alpha   90.00
_cell.angle_beta   90.00
_cell.angle_gamma   90.00
#
_symmetry.space_group_name_H-M   'P 1'
#
loop_
_entity.id
_entity.type
_entity.pdbx_description
1 polymer ?
#
loop_
_entity_poly.entity_id
_entity_poly.type
_entity_poly.pdbx_seq_one_letter_code
_entity_poly.pdbx_strand_id
1 'polypeptide(L)'
;MSHQRSGSHDGEDLKTKARDTASAVKEDVTKAAQSAARTVQDEATHYADRSKETAAREVRGVASALRTAADELRDGSPQERTFSQLADGLADVSDTIRDKDLGEVVSGLNSFARRNPLLFLGGAALAGFAATRFARATARDPQDGTQHSSGTPDRATSFGANLGQGTATAGGTGTISETASETASQTGGARS
;
A
#
# COMPACT_ATOMS: atom_id res chain seq x y z
N MET A 1 49.73 -16.42 40.89
CA MET A 1 48.86 -15.22 40.94
C MET A 1 47.72 -15.45 39.97
N SER A 2 46.51 -15.59 40.52
CA SER A 2 45.27 -15.96 39.83
C SER A 2 44.62 -14.72 39.20
N HIS A 3 44.59 -14.66 37.87
CA HIS A 3 43.75 -13.71 37.13
C HIS A 3 42.36 -14.32 36.99
N GLN A 4 41.35 -13.68 37.61
CA GLN A 4 39.96 -14.11 37.55
C GLN A 4 39.07 -12.93 37.12
N ARG A 5 38.38 -13.13 35.99
CA ARG A 5 37.15 -12.46 35.49
C ARG A 5 37.08 -10.93 35.54
N SER A 6 37.42 -10.29 34.43
CA SER A 6 36.98 -8.92 34.09
C SER A 6 36.17 -8.94 32.79
N GLY A 7 34.95 -9.47 32.83
CA GLY A 7 34.00 -9.44 31.72
C GLY A 7 32.54 -9.30 32.17
N SER A 8 32.32 -9.03 33.46
CA SER A 8 30.98 -9.04 34.07
C SER A 8 30.43 -7.64 34.38
N HIS A 9 31.25 -6.58 34.43
CA HIS A 9 30.77 -5.24 34.80
C HIS A 9 30.18 -4.46 33.60
N ASP A 10 30.85 -4.42 32.43
CA ASP A 10 30.37 -3.65 31.28
C ASP A 10 29.01 -4.15 30.71
N GLY A 11 28.75 -5.45 30.83
CA GLY A 11 27.49 -6.05 30.37
C GLY A 11 26.30 -5.76 31.28
N GLU A 12 26.55 -5.55 32.58
CA GLU A 12 25.50 -5.25 33.56
C GLU A 12 25.06 -3.80 33.50
N ASP A 13 26.00 -2.87 33.28
CA ASP A 13 25.69 -1.45 33.07
C ASP A 13 24.89 -1.22 31.79
N LEU A 14 25.29 -1.87 30.69
CA LEU A 14 24.59 -1.76 29.41
C LEU A 14 23.18 -2.36 29.50
N LYS A 15 23.04 -3.51 30.17
CA LYS A 15 21.74 -4.17 30.38
C LYS A 15 20.82 -3.34 31.28
N THR A 16 21.38 -2.69 32.31
CA THR A 16 20.63 -1.82 33.23
C THR A 16 20.13 -0.59 32.50
N LYS A 17 21.01 0.10 31.77
CA LYS A 17 20.64 1.28 30.99
C LYS A 17 19.63 0.97 29.88
N ALA A 18 19.75 -0.20 29.23
CA ALA A 18 18.77 -0.69 28.26
C ALA A 18 17.41 -0.98 28.91
N ARG A 19 17.39 -1.56 30.12
CA ARG A 19 16.16 -1.81 30.87
C ARG A 19 15.49 -0.52 31.34
N ASP A 20 16.25 0.45 31.80
CA ASP A 20 15.72 1.75 32.24
C ASP A 20 15.10 2.50 31.07
N THR A 21 15.81 2.55 29.94
CA THR A 21 15.30 3.16 28.71
C THR A 21 14.05 2.44 28.21
N ALA A 22 14.05 1.10 28.21
CA ALA A 22 12.90 0.30 27.81
C ALA A 22 11.70 0.52 28.75
N SER A 23 11.93 0.70 30.05
CA SER A 23 10.86 0.91 31.03
C SER A 23 10.22 2.29 30.88
N ALA A 24 11.03 3.34 30.68
CA ALA A 24 10.54 4.69 30.40
C ALA A 24 9.72 4.75 29.10
N VAL A 25 10.27 4.21 28.01
CA VAL A 25 9.58 4.17 26.71
C VAL A 25 8.31 3.34 26.79
N LYS A 26 8.31 2.22 27.51
CA LYS A 26 7.14 1.37 27.66
C LYS A 26 5.99 2.13 28.34
N GLU A 27 6.26 2.92 29.36
CA GLU A 27 5.21 3.65 30.07
C GLU A 27 4.55 4.71 29.19
N ASP A 28 5.37 5.51 28.50
CA ASP A 28 4.88 6.56 27.60
C ASP A 28 4.11 5.98 26.40
N VAL A 29 4.67 4.93 25.78
CA VAL A 29 4.02 4.23 24.67
C VAL A 29 2.72 3.57 25.13
N THR A 30 2.67 2.98 26.33
CA THR A 30 1.44 2.36 26.85
C THR A 30 0.34 3.39 27.05
N LYS A 31 0.66 4.55 27.64
CA LYS A 31 -0.31 5.64 27.85
C LYS A 31 -0.82 6.18 26.51
N ALA A 32 0.09 6.46 25.57
CA ALA A 32 -0.28 6.94 24.24
C ALA A 32 -1.13 5.91 23.47
N ALA A 33 -0.73 4.64 23.51
CA ALA A 33 -1.45 3.54 22.87
C ALA A 33 -2.85 3.36 23.47
N GLN A 34 -3.01 3.48 24.79
CA GLN A 34 -4.32 3.34 25.43
C GLN A 34 -5.28 4.46 25.01
N SER A 35 -4.80 5.70 24.92
CA SER A 35 -5.61 6.83 24.44
C SER A 35 -6.00 6.66 22.98
N ALA A 36 -5.04 6.32 22.11
CA ALA A 36 -5.29 6.07 20.70
C ALA A 36 -6.25 4.89 20.48
N ALA A 37 -6.08 3.80 21.23
CA ALA A 37 -6.93 2.61 21.12
C ALA A 37 -8.39 2.92 21.46
N ARG A 38 -8.67 3.74 22.47
CA ARG A 38 -10.05 4.15 22.81
C ARG A 38 -10.69 4.93 21.66
N THR A 39 -10.00 5.94 21.14
CA THR A 39 -10.50 6.74 20.01
C THR A 39 -10.74 5.90 18.77
N VAL A 40 -9.81 4.99 18.45
CA VAL A 40 -9.97 4.07 17.31
C VAL A 40 -11.11 3.09 17.53
N GLN A 41 -11.28 2.57 18.75
CA GLN A 41 -12.33 1.61 19.05
C GLN A 41 -13.73 2.22 18.88
N ASP A 42 -13.93 3.44 19.36
CA ASP A 42 -15.21 4.13 19.26
C ASP A 42 -15.57 4.40 17.77
N GLU A 43 -14.61 4.88 16.97
CA GLU A 43 -14.82 5.19 15.56
C GLU A 43 -14.94 3.92 14.69
N ALA A 44 -14.10 2.92 14.95
CA ALA A 44 -14.04 1.69 14.16
C ALA A 44 -15.30 0.83 14.33
N THR A 45 -15.92 0.84 15.52
CA THR A 45 -17.13 0.04 15.75
C THR A 45 -18.28 0.45 14.82
N HIS A 46 -18.41 1.75 14.50
CA HIS A 46 -19.46 2.25 13.61
C HIS A 46 -19.18 2.02 12.12
N TYR A 47 -17.91 1.88 11.73
CA TYR A 47 -17.51 1.74 10.32
C TYR A 47 -17.22 0.28 9.92
N ALA A 48 -16.80 -0.55 10.87
CA ALA A 48 -16.29 -1.89 10.60
C ALA A 48 -17.32 -2.80 9.92
N ASP A 49 -18.59 -2.79 10.33
CA ASP A 49 -19.57 -3.73 9.78
C ASP A 49 -19.79 -3.56 8.26
N ARG A 50 -19.68 -2.34 7.73
CA ARG A 50 -19.77 -2.11 6.28
C ARG A 50 -18.46 -2.45 5.55
N SER A 51 -17.32 -2.32 6.21
CA SER A 51 -16.01 -2.56 5.61
C SER A 51 -15.58 -4.03 5.67
N LYS A 52 -16.09 -4.82 6.62
CA LYS A 52 -15.76 -6.25 6.80
C LYS A 52 -16.01 -7.05 5.53
N GLU A 53 -17.16 -6.87 4.91
CA GLU A 53 -17.56 -7.64 3.73
C GLU A 53 -16.68 -7.32 2.51
N THR A 54 -16.31 -6.05 2.30
CA THR A 54 -15.38 -5.65 1.23
C THR A 54 -13.98 -6.18 1.50
N ALA A 55 -13.47 -6.02 2.72
CA ALA A 55 -12.16 -6.53 3.10
C ALA A 55 -12.08 -8.05 2.99
N ALA A 56 -13.10 -8.79 3.44
CA ALA A 56 -13.15 -10.25 3.35
C ALA A 56 -13.13 -10.73 1.89
N ARG A 57 -13.82 -10.02 0.98
CA ARG A 57 -13.78 -10.35 -0.45
C ARG A 57 -12.40 -10.12 -1.06
N GLU A 58 -11.73 -9.01 -0.73
CA GLU A 58 -10.38 -8.73 -1.23
C GLU A 58 -9.38 -9.77 -0.74
N VAL A 59 -9.40 -10.11 0.56
CA VAL A 59 -8.52 -11.13 1.13
C VAL A 59 -8.79 -12.51 0.51
N ARG A 60 -10.06 -12.88 0.31
CA ARG A 60 -10.42 -14.13 -0.38
C ARG A 60 -9.96 -14.13 -1.84
N GLY A 61 -10.02 -13.00 -2.54
CA GLY A 61 -9.50 -12.86 -3.89
C GLY A 61 -7.99 -13.13 -3.95
N VAL A 62 -7.23 -12.59 -3.00
CA VAL A 62 -5.79 -12.84 -2.88
C VAL A 62 -5.51 -14.30 -2.51
N ALA A 63 -6.26 -14.88 -1.57
CA ALA A 63 -6.16 -16.29 -1.20
C ALA A 63 -6.39 -17.20 -2.41
N SER A 64 -7.43 -16.91 -3.20
CA SER A 64 -7.77 -17.64 -4.42
C SER A 64 -6.65 -17.54 -5.47
N ALA A 65 -6.11 -16.33 -5.70
CA ALA A 65 -4.99 -16.13 -6.63
C ALA A 65 -3.73 -16.89 -6.19
N LEU A 66 -3.41 -16.88 -4.89
CA LEU A 66 -2.30 -17.65 -4.32
C LEU A 66 -2.53 -19.16 -4.44
N ARG A 67 -3.76 -19.61 -4.24
CA ARG A 67 -4.16 -21.02 -4.39
C ARG A 67 -3.96 -21.47 -5.84
N THR A 68 -4.46 -20.70 -6.81
CA THR A 68 -4.24 -20.95 -8.24
C THR A 68 -2.75 -20.97 -8.58
N ALA A 69 -1.98 -20.01 -8.10
CA ALA A 69 -0.53 -19.98 -8.33
C ALA A 69 0.18 -21.20 -7.72
N ALA A 70 -0.25 -21.66 -6.54
CA ALA A 70 0.26 -22.88 -5.94
C ALA A 70 -0.08 -24.12 -6.78
N ASP A 71 -1.30 -24.19 -7.33
CA ASP A 71 -1.75 -25.31 -8.17
C ASP A 71 -1.03 -25.34 -9.53
N GLU A 72 -0.54 -24.20 -10.01
CA GLU A 72 0.33 -24.09 -11.20
C GLU A 72 1.79 -24.51 -10.93
N LEU A 73 2.21 -24.56 -9.66
CA LEU A 73 3.54 -25.03 -9.29
C LEU A 73 3.63 -26.56 -9.39
N ARG A 74 4.87 -27.08 -9.39
CA ARG A 74 5.10 -28.53 -9.38
C ARG A 74 4.47 -29.14 -8.13
N ASP A 75 3.53 -30.06 -8.36
CA ASP A 75 2.87 -30.86 -7.33
C ASP A 75 3.89 -31.55 -6.40
N GLY A 76 3.72 -31.35 -5.09
CA GLY A 76 4.60 -31.77 -4.00
C GLY A 76 5.79 -30.86 -3.70
N SER A 77 5.98 -29.74 -4.41
CA SER A 77 7.14 -28.87 -4.20
C SER A 77 7.09 -28.14 -2.84
N PRO A 78 8.25 -27.84 -2.21
CA PRO A 78 8.29 -27.02 -0.99
C PRO A 78 7.60 -25.66 -1.14
N GLN A 79 7.70 -25.07 -2.32
CA GLN A 79 7.08 -23.80 -2.68
C GLN A 79 5.56 -23.95 -2.72
N GLU A 80 5.02 -24.92 -3.45
CA GLU A 80 3.58 -25.19 -3.53
C GLU A 80 2.97 -25.38 -2.14
N ARG A 81 3.62 -26.14 -1.25
CA ARG A 81 3.20 -26.30 0.15
C ARG A 81 3.19 -24.98 0.93
N THR A 82 4.19 -24.13 0.71
CA THR A 82 4.28 -22.82 1.37
C THR A 82 3.17 -21.90 0.87
N PHE A 83 2.96 -21.79 -0.43
CA PHE A 83 1.90 -20.97 -1.02
C PHE A 83 0.51 -21.48 -0.62
N SER A 84 0.32 -22.80 -0.56
CA SER A 84 -0.90 -23.45 -0.06
C SER A 84 -1.21 -23.03 1.37
N GLN A 85 -0.23 -23.15 2.28
CA GLN A 85 -0.39 -22.77 3.68
C GLN A 85 -0.71 -21.28 3.85
N LEU A 86 -0.14 -20.44 3.00
CA LEU A 86 -0.45 -19.01 2.99
C LEU A 86 -1.87 -18.76 2.48
N ALA A 87 -2.30 -19.42 1.41
CA ALA A 87 -3.65 -19.30 0.87
C ALA A 87 -4.70 -19.76 1.90
N ASP A 88 -4.47 -20.90 2.55
CA ASP A 88 -5.35 -21.43 3.61
C ASP A 88 -5.43 -20.46 4.80
N GLY A 89 -4.28 -19.92 5.22
CA GLY A 89 -4.23 -18.90 6.27
C GLY A 89 -5.00 -17.63 5.91
N LEU A 90 -4.91 -17.16 4.67
CA LEU A 90 -5.66 -15.98 4.21
C LEU A 90 -7.17 -16.27 4.09
N ALA A 91 -7.56 -17.47 3.67
CA ALA A 91 -8.96 -17.88 3.63
C ALA A 91 -9.58 -17.89 5.04
N ASP A 92 -8.87 -18.46 6.02
CA ASP A 92 -9.30 -18.50 7.42
C ASP A 92 -9.42 -17.10 8.05
N VAL A 93 -8.50 -16.19 7.68
CA VAL A 93 -8.59 -14.77 8.04
C VAL A 93 -9.81 -14.11 7.39
N SER A 94 -10.12 -14.42 6.14
CA SER A 94 -11.28 -13.88 5.43
C SER A 94 -12.60 -14.27 6.10
N ASP A 95 -12.73 -15.54 6.48
CA ASP A 95 -13.90 -16.05 7.21
C ASP A 95 -13.99 -15.43 8.60
N THR A 96 -12.85 -15.30 9.30
CA THR A 96 -12.78 -14.59 10.59
C THR A 96 -13.23 -13.13 10.48
N ILE A 97 -12.83 -12.39 9.44
CA ILE A 97 -13.22 -10.98 9.26
C ILE A 97 -14.73 -10.84 9.03
N ARG A 98 -15.35 -11.79 8.31
CA ARG A 98 -16.79 -11.77 8.02
C ARG A 98 -17.63 -12.10 9.26
N ASP A 99 -17.21 -13.12 10.01
CA ASP A 99 -18.06 -13.76 11.02
C ASP A 99 -17.76 -13.30 12.46
N LYS A 100 -16.64 -12.61 12.73
CA LYS A 100 -16.26 -12.19 14.09
C LYS A 100 -16.42 -10.70 14.36
N ASP A 101 -16.79 -10.41 15.62
CA ASP A 101 -16.74 -9.07 16.18
C ASP A 101 -15.30 -8.58 16.36
N LEU A 102 -15.11 -7.25 16.27
CA LEU A 102 -13.81 -6.58 16.45
C LEU A 102 -13.11 -7.02 17.75
N GLY A 103 -13.87 -7.22 18.83
CA GLY A 103 -13.33 -7.67 20.12
C GLY A 103 -12.66 -9.04 20.07
N GLU A 104 -13.18 -9.96 19.26
CA GLU A 104 -12.63 -11.31 19.11
C GLU A 104 -11.38 -11.31 18.24
N VAL A 105 -11.35 -10.48 17.20
CA VAL A 105 -10.17 -10.25 16.35
C VAL A 105 -9.01 -9.68 17.19
N VAL A 106 -9.28 -8.67 18.02
CA VAL A 106 -8.28 -8.09 18.93
C VAL A 106 -7.78 -9.10 19.95
N SER A 107 -8.68 -9.92 20.51
CA SER A 107 -8.30 -11.00 21.44
C SER A 107 -7.38 -12.02 20.79
N GLY A 108 -7.69 -12.45 19.56
CA GLY A 108 -6.86 -13.35 18.76
C GLY A 108 -5.48 -12.74 18.47
N LEU A 109 -5.43 -11.47 18.08
CA LEU A 109 -4.18 -10.75 17.83
C LEU A 109 -3.30 -10.65 19.09
N ASN A 110 -3.90 -10.38 20.26
CA ASN A 110 -3.17 -10.35 21.54
C ASN A 110 -2.59 -11.74 21.90
N SER A 111 -3.34 -12.81 21.65
CA SER A 111 -2.83 -14.18 21.84
C SER A 111 -1.65 -14.46 20.91
N PHE A 112 -1.75 -14.10 19.63
CA PHE A 112 -0.67 -14.24 18.65
C PHE A 112 0.57 -13.43 19.04
N ALA A 113 0.41 -12.18 19.44
CA ALA A 113 1.50 -11.29 19.84
C ALA A 113 2.30 -11.84 21.03
N ARG A 114 1.60 -12.44 22.01
CA ARG A 114 2.24 -13.09 23.17
C ARG A 114 3.00 -14.36 22.79
N ARG A 115 2.51 -15.09 21.79
CA ARG A 115 3.09 -16.37 21.36
C ARG A 115 4.27 -16.19 20.40
N ASN A 116 4.26 -15.13 19.60
CA ASN A 116 5.28 -14.83 18.60
C ASN A 116 5.73 -13.35 18.66
N PRO A 117 6.43 -12.94 19.74
CA PRO A 117 6.77 -11.53 19.95
C PRO A 117 7.65 -10.94 18.85
N LEU A 118 8.56 -11.72 18.26
CA LEU A 118 9.42 -11.26 17.16
C LEU A 118 8.63 -10.95 15.88
N LEU A 119 7.68 -11.83 15.53
CA LEU A 119 6.83 -11.63 14.35
C LEU A 119 5.92 -10.41 14.54
N PHE A 120 5.39 -10.22 15.75
CA PHE A 120 4.56 -9.06 16.06
C PHE A 120 5.34 -7.75 15.97
N LEU A 121 6.53 -7.67 16.58
CA LEU A 121 7.38 -6.47 16.49
C LEU A 121 7.82 -6.17 15.05
N GLY A 122 8.21 -7.19 14.29
CA GLY A 122 8.58 -7.04 12.88
C GLY A 122 7.41 -6.57 12.02
N GLY A 123 6.24 -7.19 12.19
CA GLY A 123 5.01 -6.81 11.48
C GLY A 123 4.55 -5.40 11.83
N ALA A 124 4.57 -5.02 13.10
CA ALA A 124 4.19 -3.69 13.56
C ALA A 124 5.14 -2.60 13.00
N ALA A 125 6.45 -2.86 12.96
CA ALA A 125 7.42 -1.94 12.38
C ALA A 125 7.18 -1.74 10.87
N LEU A 126 6.96 -2.82 10.13
CA LEU A 126 6.64 -2.76 8.70
C LEU A 126 5.32 -2.02 8.44
N ALA A 127 4.28 -2.32 9.23
CA ALA A 127 2.98 -1.66 9.14
C ALA A 127 3.09 -0.16 9.46
N GLY A 128 3.84 0.23 10.49
CA GLY A 128 4.09 1.63 10.83
C GLY A 128 4.84 2.39 9.74
N PHE A 129 5.83 1.75 9.11
CA PHE A 129 6.53 2.32 7.96
C PHE A 129 5.60 2.48 6.74
N ALA A 130 4.81 1.45 6.43
CA ALA A 130 3.83 1.50 5.34
C ALA A 130 2.79 2.60 5.57
N ALA A 131 2.26 2.72 6.79
CA ALA A 131 1.33 3.78 7.17
C ALA A 131 1.96 5.17 7.00
N THR A 132 3.22 5.34 7.41
CA THR A 132 3.97 6.59 7.20
C THR A 132 4.14 6.91 5.71
N ARG A 133 4.43 5.88 4.90
CA ARG A 133 4.59 6.03 3.46
C ARG A 133 3.27 6.37 2.78
N PHE A 134 2.18 5.75 3.19
CA PHE A 134 0.83 6.06 2.72
C PHE A 134 0.44 7.49 3.11
N ALA A 135 0.61 7.88 4.38
CA ALA A 135 0.35 9.24 4.82
C ALA A 135 1.15 10.30 4.01
N ARG A 136 2.44 10.03 3.73
CA ARG A 136 3.26 10.92 2.87
C ARG A 136 2.84 10.89 1.40
N ALA A 137 2.28 9.79 0.92
CA ALA A 137 1.78 9.68 -0.45
C ALA A 137 0.45 10.43 -0.60
N THR A 138 -0.47 10.27 0.35
CA THR A 138 -1.75 10.98 0.37
C THR A 138 -1.59 12.48 0.65
N ALA A 139 -0.53 12.90 1.37
CA ALA A 139 -0.20 14.31 1.54
C ALA A 139 0.38 14.98 0.27
N ARG A 140 0.67 14.22 -0.78
CA ARG A 140 1.05 14.74 -2.11
C ARG A 140 -0.18 14.81 -3.01
N ASP A 141 -1.16 15.58 -2.57
CA ASP A 141 -2.14 16.20 -3.45
C ASP A 141 -2.69 17.45 -2.75
N PRO A 142 -1.94 18.55 -2.87
CA PRO A 142 -2.61 19.78 -3.23
C PRO A 142 -1.78 20.57 -4.25
N GLN A 143 -2.40 20.86 -5.40
CA GLN A 143 -2.01 21.86 -6.41
C GLN A 143 -1.15 21.40 -7.59
N ASP A 144 -1.77 20.69 -8.53
CA ASP A 144 -1.55 20.93 -9.97
C ASP A 144 -2.90 21.32 -10.59
N GLY A 145 -3.32 22.57 -10.35
CA GLY A 145 -4.62 23.08 -10.82
C GLY A 145 -4.70 24.58 -11.09
N THR A 146 -3.64 25.34 -10.83
CA THR A 146 -3.63 26.79 -11.13
C THR A 146 -2.19 27.25 -11.25
N GLN A 147 -1.70 27.39 -12.48
CA GLN A 147 -0.65 28.33 -12.92
C GLN A 147 -0.21 27.98 -14.35
N HIS A 148 -1.01 28.38 -15.34
CA HIS A 148 -0.53 28.79 -16.67
C HIS A 148 -1.33 30.05 -17.02
N SER A 149 -0.76 31.21 -16.68
CA SER A 149 -0.15 32.16 -17.64
C SER A 149 -1.19 33.20 -18.09
N SER A 150 -1.36 34.26 -17.29
CA SER A 150 -0.79 35.60 -17.54
C SER A 150 -1.36 36.27 -18.80
N GLY A 151 -2.23 37.26 -18.56
CA GLY A 151 -2.65 38.22 -19.56
C GLY A 151 -1.47 38.97 -20.14
N THR A 152 -1.45 39.07 -21.46
CA THR A 152 -0.55 39.94 -22.22
C THR A 152 -1.00 41.39 -22.01
N PRO A 153 -0.15 42.28 -21.46
CA PRO A 153 -0.40 43.71 -21.51
C PRO A 153 -0.07 44.23 -22.92
N ASP A 154 -0.95 45.11 -23.39
CA ASP A 154 -0.80 45.94 -24.57
C ASP A 154 0.43 46.86 -24.45
N ARG A 155 1.41 46.75 -25.36
CA ARG A 155 2.35 47.85 -25.66
C ARG A 155 3.04 47.71 -27.02
N ALA A 156 2.82 48.73 -27.83
CA ALA A 156 3.30 48.89 -29.20
C ALA A 156 4.81 49.17 -29.36
N THR A 157 5.24 49.03 -30.63
CA THR A 157 6.41 49.61 -31.33
C THR A 157 7.80 49.01 -31.13
N SER A 158 8.36 48.44 -32.21
CA SER A 158 9.54 49.01 -32.89
C SER A 158 9.94 48.20 -34.14
N PHE A 159 10.19 48.93 -35.22
CA PHE A 159 10.70 48.53 -36.54
C PHE A 159 12.06 47.80 -36.48
N GLY A 160 12.32 46.94 -37.48
CA GLY A 160 13.69 46.49 -37.79
C GLY A 160 13.74 45.30 -38.75
N ALA A 161 13.97 45.57 -40.03
CA ALA A 161 14.23 44.58 -41.07
C ALA A 161 15.55 43.82 -40.83
N ASN A 162 15.61 42.52 -41.16
CA ASN A 162 16.80 41.96 -41.83
C ASN A 162 16.48 40.65 -42.59
N LEU A 163 17.08 40.54 -43.78
CA LEU A 163 16.96 39.49 -44.79
C LEU A 163 17.94 38.32 -44.54
N GLY A 164 17.64 37.18 -45.17
CA GLY A 164 18.58 36.11 -45.52
C GLY A 164 18.59 34.94 -44.54
N GLN A 165 18.82 33.67 -44.89
CA GLN A 165 19.03 32.91 -46.12
C GLN A 165 19.34 31.46 -45.62
N GLY A 166 18.98 30.40 -46.37
CA GLY A 166 19.44 29.02 -46.11
C GLY A 166 18.33 27.96 -46.22
N THR A 167 17.99 27.47 -47.41
CA THR A 167 18.45 26.20 -48.05
C THR A 167 17.82 24.90 -47.50
N ALA A 168 17.27 24.13 -48.44
CA ALA A 168 16.37 22.97 -48.31
C ALA A 168 17.00 21.66 -47.79
N THR A 169 16.17 20.74 -47.25
CA THR A 169 16.28 19.28 -47.47
C THR A 169 15.15 18.44 -46.81
N ALA A 170 14.38 17.77 -47.68
CA ALA A 170 13.74 16.43 -47.63
C ALA A 170 13.14 15.80 -46.34
N GLY A 171 11.90 15.28 -46.47
CA GLY A 171 11.36 14.21 -45.61
C GLY A 171 9.83 14.08 -45.65
N GLY A 172 9.27 13.41 -46.65
CA GLY A 172 7.82 13.16 -46.78
C GLY A 172 7.29 12.07 -45.84
N THR A 173 6.06 12.25 -45.36
CA THR A 173 5.29 11.24 -44.62
C THR A 173 4.05 10.86 -45.42
N GLY A 174 4.01 9.60 -45.87
CA GLY A 174 2.83 8.99 -46.49
C GLY A 174 1.83 8.55 -45.42
N THR A 175 0.56 8.89 -45.63
CA THR A 175 -0.57 8.42 -44.82
C THR A 175 -1.09 7.10 -45.40
N ILE A 176 -1.03 6.04 -44.61
CA ILE A 176 -1.65 4.75 -44.92
C ILE A 176 -3.17 4.87 -44.71
N SER A 177 -3.94 4.64 -45.77
CA SER A 177 -5.38 4.36 -45.68
C SER A 177 -5.56 2.85 -45.52
N GLU A 178 -6.00 2.42 -44.34
CA GLU A 178 -6.50 1.05 -44.14
C GLU A 178 -8.01 1.04 -44.31
N THR A 179 -8.45 0.17 -45.20
CA THR A 179 -9.81 0.01 -45.68
C THR A 179 -10.52 -1.05 -44.83
N ALA A 180 -11.61 -0.68 -44.19
CA ALA A 180 -12.56 -1.65 -43.61
C ALA A 180 -13.83 -1.63 -44.46
N SER A 181 -14.03 -2.72 -45.21
CA SER A 181 -15.33 -3.10 -45.78
C SER A 181 -15.94 -4.18 -44.88
N GLU A 182 -17.10 -3.91 -44.29
CA GLU A 182 -18.08 -4.94 -43.90
C GLU A 182 -19.43 -4.22 -43.70
N THR A 183 -20.31 -4.19 -44.70
CA THR A 183 -21.40 -5.16 -44.94
C THR A 183 -22.35 -5.31 -43.76
N ALA A 184 -23.44 -4.53 -43.75
CA ALA A 184 -24.69 -4.90 -43.09
C ALA A 184 -25.89 -4.23 -43.80
N SER A 185 -26.45 -4.99 -44.74
CA SER A 185 -27.87 -5.13 -45.09
C SER A 185 -28.90 -4.12 -44.54
N GLN A 186 -29.46 -3.36 -45.48
CA GLN A 186 -30.88 -3.39 -45.87
C GLN A 186 -31.93 -3.54 -44.73
N THR A 187 -32.60 -2.43 -44.41
CA THR A 187 -34.00 -2.44 -43.96
C THR A 187 -34.68 -1.20 -44.51
N GLY A 188 -35.71 -1.42 -45.32
CA GLY A 188 -36.52 -0.37 -45.94
C GLY A 188 -37.38 0.36 -44.91
N GLY A 189 -37.74 1.60 -45.23
CA GLY A 189 -38.60 2.39 -44.37
C GLY A 189 -38.79 3.82 -44.84
N ALA A 190 -39.66 3.98 -45.84
CA ALA A 190 -40.73 4.98 -45.90
C ALA A 190 -40.40 6.50 -45.80
N ARG A 191 -40.86 7.25 -46.82
CA ARG A 191 -41.74 8.44 -46.75
C ARG A 191 -41.26 9.69 -47.50
N SER A 192 -42.24 10.21 -48.26
CA SER A 192 -42.47 11.57 -48.78
C SER A 192 -41.74 12.00 -50.05
#